data_AF-A0A2M7YDJ4-F1
#
_entry.id   AF-A0A2M7YDJ4-F1
#
_cell.length_a   1.000
_cell.length_b   1.000
_cell.length_c   1.000
_cell.angle_alpha   90.00
_cell.angle_beta   90.00
_cell.angle_gamma   90.00
#
_symmetry.space_group_name_H-M   'P 1'
#
loop_
_entity.id
_entity.type
_entity.pdbx_description
1 polymer ?
#
loop_
_entity_poly.entity_id
_entity_poly.type
_entity_poly.pdbx_seq_one_letter_code
_entity_poly.pdbx_strand_id
1 'polypeptide(L)'
;MTARLSTDFWVGAYRARLAAADIPCYLTRKGDPTAGAVLVKLATLDGAARLYGRAYGPDGARIWALVAQGPEREVDAAAARQREHDPDLWLIEIEDRQGRTLLEDEGLSA
;
A
#
# COMPACT_ATOMS: atom_id res chain seq x y z
N MET A 1 -24.07 -8.84 -0.45
CA MET A 1 -23.19 -7.80 0.10
C MET A 1 -21.94 -8.48 0.64
N THR A 2 -20.81 -8.37 -0.05
CA THR A 2 -19.54 -8.87 0.46
C THR A 2 -19.06 -7.92 1.57
N ALA A 3 -18.82 -8.43 2.78
CA ALA A 3 -18.39 -7.60 3.90
C ALA A 3 -17.01 -6.99 3.60
N ARG A 4 -16.90 -5.66 3.71
CA ARG A 4 -15.62 -4.93 3.60
C ARG A 4 -14.98 -4.85 4.99
N LEU A 5 -13.73 -5.28 5.12
CA LEU A 5 -12.94 -5.08 6.34
C LEU A 5 -12.72 -3.59 6.58
N SER A 6 -12.67 -3.17 7.85
CA SER A 6 -12.21 -1.83 8.18
C SER A 6 -10.76 -1.65 7.76
N THR A 7 -10.39 -0.42 7.37
CA THR A 7 -9.02 -0.13 6.93
C THR A 7 -8.00 -0.45 8.01
N ASP A 8 -8.25 -0.10 9.27
CA ASP A 8 -7.33 -0.38 10.40
C ASP A 8 -7.08 -1.88 10.57
N PHE A 9 -8.12 -2.71 10.46
CA PHE A 9 -7.98 -4.17 10.54
C PHE A 9 -7.17 -4.73 9.37
N TRP A 10 -7.46 -4.28 8.14
CA TRP A 10 -6.71 -4.69 6.96
C TRP A 10 -5.24 -4.33 7.08
N VAL A 11 -4.92 -3.10 7.50
CA VAL A 11 -3.54 -2.62 7.71
C VAL A 11 -2.83 -3.45 8.78
N GLY A 12 -3.51 -3.77 9.88
CA GLY A 12 -2.97 -4.65 10.92
C GLY A 12 -2.63 -6.04 10.40
N ALA A 13 -3.56 -6.67 9.68
CA ALA A 13 -3.36 -8.00 9.08
C ALA A 13 -2.21 -8.00 8.05
N TYR A 14 -2.11 -6.95 7.25
CA TYR A 14 -1.04 -6.82 6.25
C TYR A 14 0.34 -6.71 6.92
N ARG A 15 0.48 -5.85 7.93
CA ARG A 15 1.73 -5.72 8.69
C ARG A 15 2.12 -7.01 9.39
N ALA A 16 1.16 -7.76 9.93
CA ALA A 16 1.43 -9.06 10.55
C ALA A 16 1.98 -10.08 9.54
N ARG A 17 1.45 -10.11 8.31
CA ARG A 17 1.95 -10.98 7.24
C ARG A 17 3.37 -10.61 6.79
N LEU A 18 3.63 -9.31 6.60
CA LEU A 18 4.97 -8.83 6.27
C LEU A 18 5.98 -9.19 7.37
N ALA A 19 5.61 -9.00 8.64
CA ALA A 19 6.45 -9.37 9.77
C ALA A 19 6.73 -10.88 9.83
N ALA A 20 5.73 -11.73 9.54
CA ALA A 20 5.91 -13.18 9.46
C ALA A 20 6.84 -13.62 8.32
N ALA A 21 7.05 -12.77 7.31
CA ALA A 21 7.95 -12.99 6.19
C ALA A 21 9.31 -12.27 6.33
N ASP A 22 9.59 -11.71 7.52
CA ASP A 22 10.78 -10.89 7.80
C ASP A 22 10.96 -9.70 6.83
N ILE A 23 9.84 -9.10 6.39
CA ILE A 23 9.83 -7.93 5.52
C ILE A 23 9.58 -6.67 6.38
N PRO A 24 10.57 -5.76 6.49
CA PRO A 24 10.38 -4.50 7.21
C PRO A 24 9.26 -3.66 6.60
N CYS A 25 8.36 -3.19 7.46
CA CYS A 25 7.32 -2.25 7.07
C CYS A 25 7.02 -1.20 8.14
N TYR A 26 6.70 0.01 7.68
CA TYR A 26 6.50 1.18 8.52
C TYR A 26 5.19 1.86 8.17
N LEU A 27 4.38 2.16 9.19
CA LEU A 27 3.19 2.99 8.99
C LEU A 27 3.63 4.46 9.04
N THR A 28 3.86 5.05 7.87
CA THR A 28 4.31 6.44 7.76
C THR A 28 3.14 7.43 7.84
N ARG A 29 1.92 6.96 7.60
CA ARG A 29 0.70 7.75 7.84
C ARG A 29 -0.50 6.90 8.22
N LYS A 30 -1.14 7.27 9.33
CA LYS A 30 -2.46 6.76 9.73
C LYS A 30 -3.56 7.65 9.17
N GLY A 31 -4.55 7.05 8.53
CA GLY A 31 -5.73 7.71 7.97
C GLY A 31 -7.02 7.32 8.71
N ASP A 32 -8.17 7.42 8.03
CA ASP A 32 -9.46 7.02 8.60
C ASP A 32 -9.50 5.49 8.86
N PRO A 33 -9.81 5.05 10.10
CA PRO A 33 -9.72 3.63 10.47
C PRO A 33 -10.79 2.75 9.84
N THR A 34 -11.87 3.32 9.31
CA THR A 34 -13.03 2.55 8.82
C THR A 34 -12.97 2.37 7.31
N ALA A 35 -12.73 3.44 6.56
CA ALA A 35 -12.90 3.49 5.12
C ALA A 35 -11.75 4.15 4.36
N GLY A 36 -10.74 4.70 5.04
CA GLY A 36 -9.60 5.38 4.42
C GLY A 36 -8.93 4.56 3.32
N ALA A 37 -8.50 5.22 2.24
CA ALA A 37 -7.73 4.59 1.18
C ALA A 37 -6.36 4.14 1.71
N VAL A 38 -5.75 3.12 1.09
CA VAL A 38 -4.42 2.62 1.47
C VAL A 38 -3.48 2.74 0.28
N LEU A 39 -2.35 3.41 0.51
CA LEU A 39 -1.21 3.42 -0.38
C LEU A 39 -0.08 2.60 0.24
N VAL A 40 0.65 1.88 -0.61
CA VAL A 40 1.79 1.06 -0.22
C VAL A 40 2.99 1.47 -1.06
N LYS A 41 4.01 2.05 -0.43
CA LYS A 41 5.32 2.33 -1.04
C LYS A 41 6.23 1.13 -0.79
N LEU A 42 6.84 0.61 -1.85
CA LEU A 42 7.94 -0.36 -1.79
C LEU A 42 9.22 0.36 -2.19
N ALA A 43 10.16 0.50 -1.26
CA ALA A 43 11.53 0.92 -1.50
C ALA A 43 12.41 -0.32 -1.76
N THR A 44 13.07 -0.36 -2.92
CA THR A 44 13.94 -1.49 -3.32
C THR A 44 15.38 -1.36 -2.80
N LEU A 45 15.65 -0.32 -2.00
CA LEU A 45 16.95 -0.03 -1.36
C LEU A 45 18.13 0.14 -2.34
N ASP A 46 17.81 0.47 -3.59
CA ASP A 46 18.73 0.82 -4.68
C ASP A 46 18.49 2.25 -5.20
N GLY A 47 17.73 3.05 -4.44
CA GLY A 47 17.31 4.41 -4.80
C GLY A 47 16.05 4.46 -5.67
N ALA A 48 15.46 3.32 -6.01
CA ALA A 48 14.16 3.23 -6.66
C ALA A 48 13.04 2.84 -5.69
N ALA A 49 11.82 3.18 -6.07
CA ALA A 49 10.63 2.77 -5.36
C ALA A 49 9.43 2.56 -6.30
N ARG A 50 8.39 1.95 -5.76
CA ARG A 50 7.08 1.76 -6.40
C ARG A 50 5.97 2.13 -5.43
N LEU A 51 4.97 2.86 -5.89
CA LEU A 51 3.79 3.20 -5.12
C LEU A 51 2.58 2.46 -5.68
N TYR A 52 1.90 1.71 -4.82
CA TYR A 52 0.70 0.96 -5.15
C TYR A 52 -0.52 1.60 -4.48
N GLY A 53 -1.64 1.56 -5.18
CA GLY A 53 -2.94 1.99 -4.68
C GLY A 53 -4.05 1.06 -5.18
N ARG A 54 -5.23 1.15 -4.57
CA ARG A 54 -6.39 0.37 -5.00
C ARG A 54 -7.02 0.97 -6.26
N ALA A 55 -7.33 0.10 -7.22
CA ALA A 55 -8.04 0.43 -8.44
C ALA A 55 -9.07 -0.67 -8.77
N TYR A 56 -9.90 -0.42 -9.78
CA TYR A 56 -10.78 -1.43 -10.37
C TYR A 56 -10.16 -1.93 -11.68
N GLY A 57 -10.05 -3.25 -11.81
CA GLY A 57 -9.63 -3.91 -13.03
C GLY A 57 -10.70 -3.89 -14.12
N PRO A 58 -10.39 -4.35 -15.33
CA PRO A 58 -11.33 -4.37 -16.46
C PRO A 58 -12.58 -5.23 -16.22
N ASP A 59 -12.49 -6.22 -15.35
CA ASP A 59 -13.56 -7.11 -14.90
C ASP A 59 -14.35 -6.53 -13.71
N GLY A 60 -14.01 -5.33 -13.24
CA GLY A 60 -14.59 -4.70 -12.06
C GLY A 60 -14.05 -5.24 -10.73
N ALA A 61 -13.07 -6.14 -10.74
CA ALA A 61 -12.43 -6.62 -9.53
C ALA A 61 -11.52 -5.54 -8.91
N ARG A 62 -11.39 -5.53 -7.59
CA ARG A 62 -10.41 -4.66 -6.92
C ARG A 62 -9.02 -5.23 -7.12
N ILE A 63 -8.10 -4.38 -7.56
CA ILE A 63 -6.70 -4.73 -7.78
C ILE A 63 -5.78 -3.72 -7.10
N TRP A 64 -4.55 -4.15 -6.87
CA TRP A 64 -3.45 -3.23 -6.59
C TRP A 64 -2.85 -2.78 -7.92
N ALA A 65 -2.89 -1.48 -8.16
CA ALA A 65 -2.35 -0.87 -9.37
C ALA A 65 -1.16 0.01 -9.03
N LEU A 66 -0.21 0.08 -9.96
CA LEU A 66 0.93 0.97 -9.84
C LEU A 66 0.46 2.42 -10.06
N VAL A 67 0.68 3.26 -9.05
CA VAL A 67 0.39 4.71 -9.08
C VAL A 67 1.60 5.48 -9.60
N ALA A 68 2.80 5.11 -9.15
CA ALA A 68 4.06 5.69 -9.58
C ALA A 68 5.21 4.68 -9.41
N GLN A 69 6.23 4.80 -10.23
CA GLN A 69 7.50 4.08 -10.07
C GLN A 69 8.65 4.94 -10.58
N GLY A 70 9.84 4.74 -10.04
CA GLY A 70 11.04 5.46 -10.46
C GLY A 70 11.95 5.76 -9.27
N PRO A 71 12.76 6.83 -9.37
CA PRO A 71 13.56 7.30 -8.25
C PRO A 71 12.69 7.53 -7.01
N GLU A 72 13.16 7.08 -5.85
CA GLU A 72 12.39 7.10 -4.61
C GLU A 72 11.80 8.47 -4.30
N ARG A 73 12.59 9.54 -4.49
CA ARG A 73 12.15 10.93 -4.31
C ARG A 73 10.94 11.31 -5.16
N GLU A 74 10.85 10.82 -6.39
CA GLU A 74 9.71 11.11 -7.28
C GLU A 74 8.45 10.35 -6.84
N VAL A 75 8.64 9.13 -6.33
CA VAL A 75 7.59 8.28 -5.76
C VAL A 75 7.06 8.89 -4.46
N ASP A 76 7.93 9.39 -3.59
CA ASP A 76 7.55 10.14 -2.39
C ASP A 76 6.76 11.40 -2.73
N ALA A 77 7.18 12.14 -3.77
CA ALA A 77 6.45 13.30 -4.25
C ALA A 77 5.07 12.90 -4.79
N ALA A 78 4.92 11.75 -5.44
CA ALA A 78 3.63 11.22 -5.87
C ALA A 78 2.74 10.86 -4.68
N ALA A 79 3.28 10.19 -3.65
CA ALA A 79 2.55 9.87 -2.42
C ALA A 79 2.10 11.15 -1.68
N ALA A 80 2.96 12.17 -1.63
CA ALA A 80 2.62 13.47 -1.04
C ALA A 80 1.46 14.14 -1.78
N ARG A 81 1.45 14.11 -3.12
CA ARG A 81 0.32 14.61 -3.91
C ARG A 81 -0.97 13.84 -3.61
N GLN A 82 -0.93 12.50 -3.54
CA GLN A 82 -2.14 11.73 -3.20
C GLN A 82 -2.72 12.16 -1.84
N ARG A 83 -1.86 12.42 -0.86
CA ARG A 83 -2.26 12.88 0.48
C ARG A 83 -2.89 14.28 0.48
N GLU A 84 -2.45 15.16 -0.41
CA GLU A 84 -3.08 16.49 -0.57
C GLU A 84 -4.51 16.38 -1.10
N HIS A 85 -4.79 15.36 -1.92
CA HIS A 85 -6.14 15.10 -2.45
C HIS A 85 -7.01 14.33 -1.44
N ASP A 86 -6.45 13.34 -0.76
CA ASP A 86 -7.14 12.53 0.25
C ASP A 86 -6.37 12.58 1.59
N PRO A 87 -6.75 13.50 2.50
CA PRO A 87 -6.12 13.61 3.81
C PRO A 87 -6.49 12.47 4.76
N ASP A 88 -7.39 11.55 4.39
CA ASP A 88 -7.79 10.39 5.19
C ASP A 88 -7.10 9.09 4.73
N LEU A 89 -6.18 9.17 3.76
CA LEU A 89 -5.42 8.01 3.31
C LEU A 89 -4.39 7.52 4.33
N TRP A 90 -4.14 6.22 4.26
CA TRP A 90 -3.06 5.51 4.93
C TRP A 90 -1.87 5.35 3.99
N LEU A 91 -0.66 5.46 4.54
CA LEU A 91 0.58 5.17 3.82
C LEU A 91 1.40 4.15 4.61
N ILE A 92 1.69 3.03 3.96
CA ILE A 92 2.56 1.98 4.46
C ILE A 92 3.80 1.96 3.57
N GLU A 93 4.96 1.92 4.19
CA GLU A 93 6.25 1.79 3.52
C GLU A 93 6.82 0.40 3.78
N ILE A 94 7.38 -0.21 2.75
CA ILE A 94 8.02 -1.52 2.76
C ILE A 94 9.43 -1.34 2.23
N GLU A 95 10.39 -1.96 2.91
CA GLU A 95 11.78 -1.99 2.45
C GLU A 95 12.16 -3.43 2.10
N ASP A 96 12.29 -3.73 0.81
CA ASP A 96 12.69 -5.07 0.38
C ASP A 96 13.44 -5.04 -0.96
N ARG A 97 14.70 -5.49 -0.94
CA ARG A 97 15.56 -5.56 -2.13
C ARG A 97 15.03 -6.50 -3.21
N GLN A 98 14.24 -7.50 -2.81
CA GLN A 98 13.63 -8.47 -3.74
C GLN A 98 12.30 -7.95 -4.30
N GLY A 99 11.82 -6.80 -3.83
CA GLY A 99 10.60 -6.17 -4.28
C GLY A 99 9.32 -6.89 -3.85
N ARG A 100 9.38 -7.68 -2.78
CA ARG A 100 8.23 -8.42 -2.23
C ARG A 100 7.29 -7.46 -1.51
N THR A 101 6.01 -7.51 -1.88
CA THR A 101 4.95 -6.74 -1.22
C THR A 101 3.89 -7.64 -0.58
N LEU A 102 3.71 -8.88 -1.06
CA LEU A 102 2.63 -9.79 -0.64
C LEU A 102 1.21 -9.25 -0.89
N LEU A 103 1.05 -8.17 -1.67
CA LEU A 103 -0.25 -7.56 -1.95
C LEU A 103 -1.21 -8.45 -2.74
N GLU A 104 -0.66 -9.45 -3.44
CA GLU A 104 -1.41 -10.42 -4.22
C GLU A 104 -1.88 -11.63 -3.39
N ASP A 105 -1.41 -11.76 -2.14
CA ASP A 105 -1.80 -12.87 -1.26
C ASP A 105 -3.31 -12.85 -0.97
N GLU A 106 -3.85 -14.04 -0.71
CA GLU A 106 -5.27 -14.22 -0.41
C GLU A 106 -5.72 -13.36 0.79
N GLY A 107 -6.79 -12.61 0.59
CA GLY A 107 -7.33 -11.67 1.58
C GLY A 107 -6.63 -10.31 1.64
N LEU A 108 -5.58 -10.08 0.84
CA LEU A 108 -5.00 -8.75 0.60
C LEU A 108 -5.35 -8.17 -0.78
N SER A 109 -5.76 -9.02 -1.72
CA SER A 109 -6.23 -8.64 -3.06
C SER A 109 -7.71 -8.29 -3.14
N ALA A 110 -8.54 -8.80 -2.21
CA ALA A 110 -10.00 -8.57 -2.16
C ALA A 110 -10.41 -7.12 -1.79
#